data_AF-A0A7C2FUP7-F1
#
_entry.id   AF-A0A7C2FUP7-F1
#
_cell.length_a   1.000
_cell.length_b   1.000
_cell.length_c   1.000
_cell.angle_alpha   90.00
_cell.angle_beta   90.00
_cell.angle_gamma   90.00
#
_symmetry.space_group_name_H-M   'P 1'
#
loop_
_entity.id
_entity.type
_entity.pdbx_description
1 polymer ?
#
loop_
_entity_poly.entity_id
_entity_poly.type
_entity_poly.pdbx_seq_one_letter_code
_entity_poly.pdbx_strand_id
1 'polypeptide(L)'
;MGRALALLLLLGLSRAWAQTASCDATDLLFDFSDPGPLQTLTVGGENFYVANLASYLLLLSGTSPMRFLPTQVAGAGTNKWVTCTLTTPNRGGGGGTLCGAGTTRCFRVSNVSGSLPVPGDWTQRLYVLVQVTSGNATSHVLTPTFLSAVPDGRGLASVGRNTTAVLRIYYWLELSPNDPFPSLPAQGTLTLTYSLQRN
;
A
#
# COMPACT_ATOMS: atom_id res chain seq x y z
N MET A 1 -26.43 -33.05 -42.09
CA MET A 1 -26.09 -31.63 -42.32
C MET A 1 -26.53 -30.83 -41.10
N GLY A 2 -25.60 -30.14 -40.44
CA GLY A 2 -25.87 -29.02 -39.53
C GLY A 2 -26.26 -29.38 -38.09
N ARG A 3 -25.29 -29.30 -37.16
CA ARG A 3 -25.44 -28.75 -35.79
C ARG A 3 -24.11 -28.84 -35.02
N ALA A 4 -23.05 -28.29 -35.58
CA ALA A 4 -21.74 -28.15 -34.94
C ALA A 4 -21.36 -26.66 -34.79
N LEU A 5 -22.29 -25.83 -34.30
CA LEU A 5 -22.12 -24.37 -34.27
C LEU A 5 -22.65 -23.70 -33.00
N ALA A 6 -22.74 -24.44 -31.88
CA ALA A 6 -23.23 -23.88 -30.61
C ALA A 6 -22.16 -23.78 -29.50
N LEU A 7 -21.01 -24.45 -29.65
CA LEU A 7 -19.99 -24.52 -28.58
C LEU A 7 -18.86 -23.49 -28.70
N LEU A 8 -18.74 -22.79 -29.84
CA LEU A 8 -17.69 -21.79 -30.05
C LEU A 8 -18.11 -20.35 -29.70
N LEU A 9 -19.37 -20.11 -29.31
CA LEU A 9 -19.88 -18.78 -28.91
C LEU A 9 -19.74 -18.50 -27.40
N LEU A 10 -19.35 -19.49 -26.59
CA LEU A 10 -19.23 -19.34 -25.13
C LEU A 10 -17.81 -19.00 -24.64
N LEU A 11 -16.80 -19.00 -25.51
CA LEU A 11 -15.41 -18.71 -25.14
C LEU A 11 -14.97 -17.27 -25.47
N GLY A 12 -15.84 -16.44 -26.06
CA GLY A 12 -15.51 -15.08 -26.51
C GLY A 12 -16.03 -13.92 -25.64
N LEU A 13 -16.85 -14.18 -24.62
CA LEU A 13 -17.68 -13.14 -23.97
C LEU A 13 -17.29 -12.73 -22.54
N SER A 14 -16.17 -13.18 -21.99
CA SER A 14 -15.75 -12.82 -20.62
C SER A 14 -14.69 -11.71 -20.50
N ARG A 15 -14.25 -11.10 -21.62
CA ARG A 15 -13.14 -10.13 -21.62
C ARG A 15 -13.50 -8.66 -21.38
N ALA A 16 -14.75 -8.36 -21.10
CA ALA A 16 -15.12 -7.06 -20.57
C ALA A 16 -16.05 -7.33 -19.39
N TRP A 17 -15.72 -6.89 -18.17
CA TRP A 17 -16.64 -6.48 -17.08
C TRP A 17 -16.04 -6.50 -15.67
N ALA A 18 -14.87 -7.09 -15.43
CA ALA A 18 -14.26 -7.09 -14.10
C ALA A 18 -13.42 -5.83 -13.87
N GLN A 19 -13.73 -5.07 -12.82
CA GLN A 19 -12.76 -4.15 -12.22
C GLN A 19 -11.72 -4.97 -11.46
N THR A 20 -10.45 -4.57 -11.50
CA THR A 20 -9.37 -5.31 -10.84
C THR A 20 -8.45 -4.37 -10.08
N ALA A 21 -7.97 -4.85 -8.94
CA ALA A 21 -6.82 -4.29 -8.23
C ALA A 21 -5.79 -5.41 -8.11
N SER A 22 -4.63 -5.22 -8.73
CA SER A 22 -3.52 -6.16 -8.68
C SER A 22 -2.31 -5.45 -8.10
N CYS A 23 -1.90 -5.83 -6.90
CA CYS A 23 -0.71 -5.31 -6.25
C CYS A 23 0.39 -6.38 -6.25
N ASP A 24 1.63 -5.98 -6.50
CA ASP A 24 2.81 -6.87 -6.52
C ASP A 24 3.16 -7.43 -5.13
N ALA A 25 2.64 -6.81 -4.08
CA ALA A 25 2.90 -7.15 -2.70
C ALA A 25 1.72 -6.85 -1.77
N THR A 26 1.60 -7.67 -0.74
CA THR A 26 0.69 -7.45 0.39
C THR A 26 1.42 -7.38 1.72
N ASP A 27 2.62 -7.94 1.82
CA ASP A 27 3.34 -8.04 3.09
C ASP A 27 4.48 -7.04 3.18
N LEU A 28 4.54 -6.34 4.31
CA LEU A 28 5.58 -5.40 4.70
C LEU A 28 6.37 -5.99 5.85
N LEU A 29 7.64 -6.28 5.61
CA LEU A 29 8.56 -6.76 6.63
C LEU A 29 9.36 -5.60 7.21
N PHE A 30 9.32 -5.45 8.53
CA PHE A 30 10.19 -4.56 9.31
C PHE A 30 11.08 -5.43 10.20
N ASP A 31 12.36 -5.54 9.84
CA ASP A 31 13.37 -6.28 10.59
C ASP A 31 14.49 -5.35 11.03
N PHE A 32 14.48 -4.98 12.30
CA PHE A 32 15.51 -4.14 12.93
C PHE A 32 16.74 -4.95 13.36
N SER A 33 16.77 -6.25 13.06
CA SER A 33 17.91 -7.15 13.27
C SER A 33 18.69 -7.39 11.97
N ASP A 34 18.16 -6.97 10.82
CA ASP A 34 18.80 -7.14 9.52
C ASP A 34 20.15 -6.42 9.47
N PRO A 35 21.27 -7.14 9.28
CA PRO A 35 22.60 -6.56 9.32
C PRO A 35 22.88 -5.76 8.05
N GLY A 36 23.61 -4.65 8.18
CA GLY A 36 24.04 -3.87 7.03
C GLY A 36 24.29 -2.40 7.35
N PRO A 37 24.75 -1.62 6.37
CA PRO A 37 24.92 -0.18 6.54
C PRO A 37 23.58 0.53 6.67
N LEU A 38 23.60 1.77 7.15
CA LEU A 38 22.43 2.63 7.16
C LEU A 38 21.92 2.85 5.73
N GLN A 39 20.66 2.52 5.48
CA GLN A 39 20.03 2.64 4.17
C GLN A 39 18.97 3.74 4.20
N THR A 40 18.87 4.51 3.11
CA THR A 40 17.85 5.54 2.95
C THR A 40 17.22 5.47 1.56
N LEU A 41 16.00 5.99 1.44
CA LEU A 41 15.31 6.18 0.17
C LEU A 41 14.62 7.54 0.18
N THR A 42 14.78 8.28 -0.91
CA THR A 42 14.07 9.54 -1.12
C THR A 42 12.64 9.29 -1.60
N VAL A 43 11.65 9.78 -0.86
CA VAL A 43 10.22 9.69 -1.21
C VAL A 43 9.60 11.07 -1.05
N GLY A 44 8.98 11.58 -2.11
CA GLY A 44 8.37 12.92 -2.08
C GLY A 44 9.35 14.07 -1.81
N GLY A 45 10.65 13.86 -2.05
CA GLY A 45 11.71 14.84 -1.79
C GLY A 45 12.34 14.76 -0.39
N GLU A 46 11.85 13.87 0.48
CA GLU A 46 12.40 13.64 1.82
C GLU A 46 13.10 12.28 1.90
N ASN A 47 14.19 12.18 2.66
CA ASN A 47 14.94 10.93 2.86
C ASN A 47 14.40 10.18 4.07
N PHE A 48 14.04 8.92 3.88
CA PHE A 48 13.58 8.04 4.95
C PHE A 48 14.54 6.88 5.15
N TYR A 49 14.73 6.45 6.40
CA TYR A 49 15.54 5.30 6.73
C TYR A 49 14.80 4.00 6.41
N VAL A 50 15.52 2.97 5.96
CA VAL A 50 14.98 1.60 5.85
C VAL A 50 15.17 0.91 7.20
N ALA A 51 14.18 0.13 7.64
CA ALA A 51 14.28 -0.69 8.84
C ALA A 51 15.40 -1.72 8.68
N ASN A 52 16.44 -1.56 9.48
CA ASN A 52 17.59 -2.47 9.64
C ASN A 52 18.32 -2.17 10.95
N LEU A 53 19.35 -2.96 11.27
CA LEU A 53 20.11 -2.82 12.52
C LEU A 53 20.76 -1.43 12.68
N ALA A 54 21.34 -0.87 11.61
CA ALA A 54 21.96 0.46 11.69
C ALA A 54 20.92 1.56 11.99
N SER A 55 19.72 1.46 11.41
CA SER A 55 18.63 2.41 11.66
C SER A 55 18.05 2.28 13.07
N TYR A 56 18.04 1.07 13.64
CA TYR A 56 17.64 0.82 15.02
C TYR A 56 18.61 1.46 16.01
N LEU A 57 19.92 1.28 15.81
CA LEU A 57 20.94 1.90 16.66
C LEU A 57 20.88 3.43 16.58
N LEU A 58 20.59 3.97 15.39
CA LEU A 58 20.36 5.40 15.20
C LEU A 58 19.14 5.89 15.99
N LEU A 59 18.01 5.17 15.93
CA LEU A 59 16.82 5.46 16.73
C LEU A 59 17.15 5.53 18.22
N LEU A 60 17.80 4.50 18.76
CA LEU A 60 18.14 4.43 20.19
C LEU A 60 19.09 5.53 20.66
N SER A 61 19.94 6.04 19.76
CA SER A 61 20.83 7.16 20.06
C SER A 61 20.14 8.52 20.00
N GLY A 62 18.92 8.59 19.45
CA GLY A 62 18.13 9.80 19.28
C GLY A 62 17.14 10.06 20.42
N THR A 63 16.43 11.19 20.32
CA THR A 63 15.41 11.61 21.30
C THR A 63 14.03 11.84 20.68
N SER A 64 13.89 11.68 19.37
CA SER A 64 12.68 11.97 18.62
C SER A 64 12.20 10.74 17.84
N PRO A 65 10.89 10.59 17.60
CA PRO A 65 10.37 9.54 16.74
C PRO A 65 10.94 9.62 15.32
N MET A 66 11.10 8.45 14.70
CA MET A 66 11.60 8.31 13.34
C MET A 66 10.69 7.39 12.53
N ARG A 67 10.63 7.63 11.22
CA ARG A 67 9.84 6.84 10.26
C ARG A 67 10.75 5.93 9.46
N PHE A 68 10.42 4.65 9.47
CA PHE A 68 11.19 3.62 8.78
C PHE A 68 10.38 3.02 7.65
N LEU A 69 10.97 2.95 6.47
CA LEU A 69 10.50 2.11 5.38
C LEU A 69 10.67 0.63 5.74
N PRO A 70 9.87 -0.28 5.19
CA PRO A 70 10.05 -1.71 5.42
C PRO A 70 11.43 -2.17 4.93
N THR A 71 12.02 -3.13 5.64
CA THR A 71 13.21 -3.87 5.19
C THR A 71 12.92 -4.52 3.83
N GLN A 72 11.72 -5.09 3.68
CA GLN A 72 11.28 -5.74 2.45
C GLN A 72 9.78 -5.56 2.23
N VAL A 73 9.40 -5.41 0.96
CA VAL A 73 8.02 -5.52 0.50
C VAL A 73 7.91 -6.83 -0.29
N ALA A 74 7.21 -7.83 0.26
CA ALA A 74 7.24 -9.19 -0.27
C ALA A 74 6.60 -9.25 -1.66
N GLY A 75 7.37 -9.67 -2.67
CA GLY A 75 6.93 -9.71 -4.07
C GLY A 75 7.31 -8.47 -4.91
N ALA A 76 7.77 -7.38 -4.29
CA ALA A 76 8.18 -6.15 -4.99
C ALA A 76 9.67 -6.11 -5.41
N GLY A 77 10.38 -7.24 -5.31
CA GLY A 77 11.82 -7.30 -5.57
C GLY A 77 12.62 -6.47 -4.56
N THR A 78 13.46 -5.56 -5.05
CA THR A 78 14.29 -4.67 -4.21
C THR A 78 13.56 -3.39 -3.78
N ASN A 79 12.36 -3.13 -4.32
CA ASN A 79 11.61 -1.91 -4.06
C ASN A 79 11.12 -1.85 -2.60
N LYS A 80 10.96 -0.62 -2.10
CA LYS A 80 10.41 -0.33 -0.75
C LYS A 80 8.98 0.20 -0.79
N TRP A 81 8.28 -0.04 -1.91
CA TRP A 81 6.90 0.36 -2.14
C TRP A 81 6.15 -0.79 -2.79
N VAL A 82 4.83 -0.76 -2.64
CA VAL A 82 3.89 -1.64 -3.33
C VAL A 82 3.52 -0.99 -4.65
N THR A 83 3.55 -1.74 -5.75
CA THR A 83 3.04 -1.31 -7.05
C THR A 83 1.67 -1.93 -7.29
N CYS A 84 0.65 -1.10 -7.44
CA CYS A 84 -0.70 -1.55 -7.75
C CYS A 84 -1.14 -1.10 -9.14
N THR A 85 -1.56 -2.06 -9.96
CA THR A 85 -2.23 -1.84 -11.25
C THR A 85 -3.73 -1.97 -11.05
N LEU A 86 -4.46 -0.90 -11.37
CA LEU A 86 -5.90 -0.79 -11.16
C LEU A 86 -6.59 -0.65 -12.51
N THR A 87 -7.53 -1.54 -12.82
CA THR A 87 -8.29 -1.49 -14.06
C THR A 87 -9.76 -1.28 -13.77
N THR A 88 -10.36 -0.31 -14.45
CA THR A 88 -11.77 0.04 -14.26
C THR A 88 -12.56 -0.08 -15.57
N PRO A 89 -13.81 -0.57 -15.52
CA PRO A 89 -14.67 -0.62 -16.70
C PRO A 89 -15.22 0.77 -17.03
N ASN A 90 -15.80 0.89 -18.23
CA ASN A 90 -16.51 2.08 -18.70
C ASN A 90 -17.92 2.25 -18.07
N ARG A 91 -17.98 2.16 -16.73
CA ARG A 91 -19.16 2.50 -15.92
C ARG A 91 -18.71 3.37 -14.76
N GLY A 92 -19.51 4.37 -14.40
CA GLY A 92 -19.23 5.22 -13.24
C GLY A 92 -19.13 4.41 -11.95
N GLY A 93 -18.15 4.77 -11.13
CA GLY A 93 -18.20 4.47 -9.70
C GLY A 93 -19.27 5.32 -9.00
N GLY A 94 -19.57 5.00 -7.74
CA GLY A 94 -20.54 5.71 -6.92
C GLY A 94 -20.09 5.70 -5.47
N GLY A 95 -20.65 6.63 -4.68
CA GLY A 95 -20.89 6.50 -3.23
C GLY A 95 -19.90 7.15 -2.25
N GLY A 96 -18.72 7.57 -2.68
CA GLY A 96 -17.73 8.15 -1.75
C GLY A 96 -17.91 9.64 -1.48
N THR A 97 -17.51 10.09 -0.28
CA THR A 97 -17.47 11.53 0.03
C THR A 97 -16.26 12.21 -0.65
N LEU A 98 -15.08 11.58 -0.58
CA LEU A 98 -13.84 12.09 -1.17
C LEU A 98 -13.21 11.06 -2.12
N CYS A 99 -12.90 9.86 -1.62
CA CYS A 99 -12.45 8.73 -2.41
C CYS A 99 -13.64 8.02 -3.07
N GLY A 100 -13.64 7.84 -4.40
CA GLY A 100 -14.79 7.29 -5.12
C GLY A 100 -15.95 8.26 -5.32
N ALA A 101 -15.71 9.57 -5.13
CA ALA A 101 -16.71 10.61 -5.41
C ALA A 101 -17.03 10.71 -6.92
N GLY A 102 -18.27 11.12 -7.22
CA GLY A 102 -18.75 11.27 -8.60
C GLY A 102 -18.74 9.95 -9.37
N THR A 103 -18.05 9.91 -10.50
CA THR A 103 -17.96 8.70 -11.35
C THR A 103 -16.72 7.85 -11.09
N THR A 104 -15.95 8.15 -10.05
CA THR A 104 -14.69 7.46 -9.73
C THR A 104 -14.92 6.26 -8.81
N ARG A 105 -13.98 5.30 -8.81
CA ARG A 105 -13.96 4.18 -7.85
C ARG A 105 -12.93 4.45 -6.77
N CYS A 106 -13.19 3.97 -5.56
CA CYS A 106 -12.26 4.13 -4.45
C CYS A 106 -11.33 2.92 -4.35
N PHE A 107 -10.03 3.15 -4.48
CA PHE A 107 -9.00 2.19 -4.11
C PHE A 107 -8.61 2.41 -2.65
N ARG A 108 -8.62 1.34 -1.85
CA ARG A 108 -8.43 1.41 -0.41
C ARG A 108 -7.65 0.22 0.15
N VAL A 109 -7.09 0.41 1.34
CA VAL A 109 -6.67 -0.70 2.20
C VAL A 109 -7.90 -1.19 2.96
N SER A 110 -8.43 -2.36 2.60
CA SER A 110 -9.59 -2.94 3.27
C SER A 110 -9.24 -3.48 4.65
N ASN A 111 -8.08 -4.12 4.80
CA ASN A 111 -7.65 -4.73 6.05
C ASN A 111 -6.15 -4.59 6.28
N VAL A 112 -5.76 -4.54 7.56
CA VAL A 112 -4.38 -4.61 8.03
C VAL A 112 -4.32 -5.68 9.11
N SER A 113 -3.41 -6.62 8.98
CA SER A 113 -3.19 -7.69 9.97
C SER A 113 -1.70 -7.94 10.18
N GLY A 114 -1.36 -8.79 11.15
CA GLY A 114 0.02 -9.15 11.47
C GLY A 114 0.48 -8.51 12.77
N SER A 115 1.79 -8.30 12.89
CA SER A 115 2.42 -7.79 14.11
C SER A 115 3.47 -6.73 13.80
N LEU A 116 3.70 -5.87 14.79
CA LEU A 116 4.76 -4.88 14.77
C LEU A 116 6.00 -5.41 15.50
N PRO A 117 7.20 -4.89 15.18
CA PRO A 117 8.44 -5.22 15.90
C PRO A 117 8.45 -4.68 17.35
N VAL A 118 7.52 -3.78 17.70
CA VAL A 118 7.33 -3.28 19.06
C VAL A 118 5.89 -3.53 19.51
N PRO A 119 5.61 -3.67 20.83
CA PRO A 119 4.25 -3.77 21.34
C PRO A 119 3.38 -2.58 20.91
N GLY A 120 2.16 -2.88 20.48
CA GLY A 120 1.18 -1.88 20.06
C GLY A 120 0.42 -2.30 18.80
N ASP A 121 -0.31 -1.34 18.23
CA ASP A 121 -1.11 -1.49 17.02
C ASP A 121 -0.64 -0.52 15.92
N TRP A 122 -0.90 -0.87 14.66
CA TRP A 122 -0.54 -0.09 13.48
C TRP A 122 -1.29 1.24 13.39
N THR A 123 -2.45 1.38 14.04
CA THR A 123 -3.34 2.54 13.90
C THR A 123 -2.71 3.88 14.28
N GLN A 124 -1.66 3.91 15.11
CA GLN A 124 -0.95 5.14 15.50
C GLN A 124 0.52 5.14 15.05
N ARG A 125 0.89 4.24 14.12
CA ARG A 125 2.29 4.02 13.76
C ARG A 125 2.52 3.84 12.26
N LEU A 126 1.53 3.32 11.55
CA LEU A 126 1.65 3.05 10.12
C LEU A 126 1.23 4.28 9.33
N TYR A 127 2.18 4.85 8.59
CA TYR A 127 1.95 5.92 7.63
C TYR A 127 1.87 5.37 6.21
N VAL A 128 1.16 6.08 5.34
CA VAL A 128 1.02 5.77 3.92
C VAL A 128 1.16 7.03 3.06
N LEU A 129 1.69 6.86 1.84
CA LEU A 129 1.71 7.86 0.79
C LEU A 129 1.49 7.14 -0.54
N VAL A 130 0.71 7.75 -1.44
CA VAL A 130 0.38 7.18 -2.75
C VAL A 130 0.82 8.14 -3.83
N GLN A 131 1.62 7.63 -4.77
CA GLN A 131 1.99 8.32 -6.00
C GLN A 131 1.29 7.69 -7.19
N VAL A 132 0.58 8.51 -7.97
CA VAL A 132 0.02 8.09 -9.26
C VAL A 132 1.16 8.12 -10.28
N THR A 133 1.56 6.95 -10.76
CA THR A 133 2.64 6.83 -11.76
C THR A 133 2.10 6.98 -13.17
N SER A 134 0.90 6.47 -13.44
CA SER A 134 0.23 6.61 -14.73
C SER A 134 -1.28 6.37 -14.63
N GLY A 135 -2.00 6.74 -15.69
CA GLY A 135 -3.45 6.55 -15.82
C GLY A 135 -4.29 7.62 -15.13
N ASN A 136 -5.61 7.48 -15.23
CA ASN A 136 -6.55 8.43 -14.65
C ASN A 136 -6.86 8.04 -13.19
N ALA A 137 -6.02 8.50 -12.27
CA ALA A 137 -6.23 8.35 -10.84
C ALA A 137 -5.80 9.62 -10.09
N THR A 138 -6.38 9.83 -8.91
CA THR A 138 -6.06 10.93 -7.99
C THR A 138 -5.72 10.33 -6.64
N SER A 139 -4.53 10.62 -6.14
CA SER A 139 -4.12 10.24 -4.78
C SER A 139 -4.73 11.19 -3.75
N HIS A 140 -5.18 10.63 -2.63
CA HIS A 140 -5.69 11.39 -1.48
C HIS A 140 -4.68 11.47 -0.33
N VAL A 141 -3.49 10.88 -0.51
CA VAL A 141 -2.40 10.81 0.47
C VAL A 141 -1.09 11.20 -0.20
N LEU A 142 -0.94 12.49 -0.49
CA LEU A 142 0.22 13.07 -1.19
C LEU A 142 1.45 13.26 -0.30
N THR A 143 1.23 13.31 1.01
CA THR A 143 2.26 13.37 2.05
C THR A 143 2.09 12.18 3.00
N PRO A 144 3.14 11.75 3.72
CA PRO A 144 3.01 10.67 4.69
C PRO A 144 1.87 10.97 5.67
N THR A 145 0.85 10.13 5.67
CA THR A 145 -0.37 10.28 6.48
C THR A 145 -0.61 9.00 7.25
N PHE A 146 -1.01 9.07 8.52
CA PHE A 146 -1.41 7.88 9.26
C PHE A 146 -2.49 7.11 8.49
N LEU A 147 -2.27 5.82 8.26
CA LEU A 147 -3.22 5.00 7.51
C LEU A 147 -4.61 5.03 8.16
N SER A 148 -4.68 5.03 9.49
CA SER A 148 -5.94 5.10 10.25
C SER A 148 -6.69 6.42 10.06
N ALA A 149 -5.98 7.51 9.76
CA ALA A 149 -6.55 8.84 9.55
C ALA A 149 -6.92 9.11 8.08
N VAL A 150 -6.62 8.19 7.16
CA VAL A 150 -6.96 8.34 5.75
C VAL A 150 -8.49 8.32 5.57
N PRO A 151 -9.07 9.31 4.84
CA PRO A 151 -10.51 9.45 4.64
C PRO A 151 -11.21 8.22 4.07
N ASP A 152 -12.55 8.21 4.19
CA ASP A 152 -13.44 7.18 3.65
C ASP A 152 -13.04 5.74 4.04
N GLY A 153 -12.47 5.56 5.23
CA GLY A 153 -12.02 4.25 5.71
C GLY A 153 -10.83 3.71 4.91
N ARG A 154 -9.73 4.47 4.87
CA ARG A 154 -8.48 4.13 4.16
C ARG A 154 -8.58 4.23 2.63
N GLY A 155 -9.38 5.17 2.14
CA GLY A 155 -9.50 5.52 0.73
C GLY A 155 -8.26 6.21 0.18
N LEU A 156 -7.36 5.42 -0.40
CA LEU A 156 -6.04 5.84 -0.87
C LEU A 156 -6.11 6.70 -2.14
N ALA A 157 -6.95 6.31 -3.10
CA ALA A 157 -7.02 6.97 -4.40
C ALA A 157 -8.40 6.83 -5.06
N SER A 158 -8.80 7.87 -5.80
CA SER A 158 -9.94 7.82 -6.72
C SER A 158 -9.46 7.42 -8.11
N VAL A 159 -10.07 6.40 -8.71
CA VAL A 159 -9.73 5.91 -10.06
C VAL A 159 -10.86 6.23 -11.02
N GLY A 160 -10.52 6.87 -12.14
CA GLY A 160 -11.46 7.22 -13.20
C GLY A 160 -12.12 6.00 -13.84
N ARG A 161 -13.08 6.23 -14.76
CA ARG A 161 -13.70 5.16 -15.56
C ARG A 161 -12.82 4.80 -16.77
N ASN A 162 -12.98 3.57 -17.26
CA ASN A 162 -12.33 3.11 -18.49
C ASN A 162 -10.82 3.39 -18.52
N THR A 163 -10.14 3.10 -17.42
CA THR A 163 -8.71 3.41 -17.27
C THR A 163 -7.97 2.25 -16.62
N THR A 164 -6.70 2.14 -16.99
CA THR A 164 -5.69 1.41 -16.26
C THR A 164 -4.77 2.44 -15.60
N ALA A 165 -4.70 2.42 -14.28
CA ALA A 165 -3.84 3.29 -13.49
C ALA A 165 -2.79 2.47 -12.76
N VAL A 166 -1.59 3.03 -12.62
CA VAL A 166 -0.49 2.41 -11.86
C VAL A 166 -0.14 3.34 -10.70
N LEU A 167 -0.18 2.79 -9.50
CA LEU A 167 0.12 3.48 -8.25
C LEU A 167 1.37 2.89 -7.60
N ARG A 168 2.19 3.76 -7.00
CA ARG A 168 3.21 3.36 -6.02
C ARG A 168 2.72 3.75 -4.63
N ILE A 169 2.76 2.81 -3.70
CA ILE A 169 2.27 3.00 -2.34
C ILE A 169 3.43 2.74 -1.39
N TYR A 170 3.81 3.80 -0.68
CA TYR A 170 4.85 3.75 0.33
C TYR A 170 4.22 3.63 1.70
N TYR A 171 4.81 2.80 2.55
CA TYR A 171 4.42 2.64 3.94
C TYR A 171 5.61 2.88 4.84
N TRP A 172 5.37 3.49 5.99
CA TRP A 172 6.38 3.65 7.02
C TRP A 172 5.83 3.23 8.37
N LEU A 173 6.71 2.70 9.19
CA LEU A 173 6.46 2.51 10.60
C LEU A 173 7.16 3.63 11.38
N GLU A 174 6.39 4.41 12.14
CA GLU A 174 6.91 5.39 13.08
C GLU A 174 7.16 4.75 14.44
N LEU A 175 8.39 4.87 14.92
CA LEU A 175 8.84 4.35 16.21
C LEU A 175 9.52 5.46 16.99
N SER A 176 9.38 5.40 18.31
CA SER A 176 10.00 6.30 19.28
C SER A 176 11.17 5.60 19.97
N PRO A 177 12.25 6.32 20.32
CA PRO A 177 13.31 5.76 21.17
C PRO A 177 12.80 5.29 22.54
N ASN A 178 11.63 5.79 22.97
CA ASN A 178 10.99 5.40 24.24
C ASN A 178 10.04 4.21 24.09
N ASP A 179 9.88 3.64 22.90
CA ASP A 179 9.05 2.45 22.73
C ASP A 179 9.66 1.24 23.46
N PRO A 180 8.84 0.34 24.01
CA PRO A 180 9.33 -0.86 24.68
C PRO A 180 9.80 -1.90 23.66
N PHE A 181 10.98 -1.67 23.06
CA PHE A 181 11.57 -2.58 22.09
C PHE A 181 11.88 -3.94 22.74
N PRO A 182 11.55 -5.07 22.08
CA PRO A 182 12.01 -6.38 22.52
C PRO A 182 13.53 -6.47 22.37
N SER A 183 14.15 -7.40 23.11
CA SER A 183 15.51 -7.85 22.78
C SER A 183 15.54 -8.36 21.34
N LEU A 184 16.60 -8.05 20.60
CA LEU A 184 16.76 -8.58 19.24
C LEU A 184 16.62 -10.12 19.22
N PRO A 185 15.98 -10.70 18.20
CA PRO A 185 15.50 -10.04 16.98
C PRO A 185 14.20 -9.23 17.18
N ALA A 186 14.17 -8.01 16.62
CA ALA A 186 13.02 -7.12 16.63
C ALA A 186 12.41 -7.06 15.22
N GLN A 187 11.49 -8.00 14.95
CA GLN A 187 10.86 -8.19 13.65
C GLN A 187 9.34 -8.07 13.75
N GLY A 188 8.72 -7.47 12.74
CA GLY A 188 7.27 -7.50 12.54
C GLY A 188 6.91 -7.56 11.07
N THR A 189 5.80 -8.23 10.78
CA THR A 189 5.25 -8.33 9.43
C THR A 189 3.82 -7.83 9.46
N LEU A 190 3.51 -6.87 8.59
CA LEU A 190 2.15 -6.40 8.35
C LEU A 190 1.66 -6.89 6.99
N THR A 191 0.47 -7.47 6.96
CA THR A 191 -0.23 -7.88 5.75
C THR A 191 -1.35 -6.90 5.45
N LEU A 192 -1.32 -6.34 4.25
CA LEU A 192 -2.28 -5.36 3.74
C LEU A 192 -3.17 -6.01 2.69
N THR A 193 -4.49 -5.91 2.89
CA THR A 193 -5.47 -6.30 1.87
C THR A 193 -6.00 -5.05 1.19
N TYR A 194 -6.11 -5.12 -0.14
CA TYR A 194 -6.59 -4.00 -0.96
C TYR A 194 -7.95 -4.30 -1.57
N SER A 195 -8.72 -3.26 -1.82
CA SER A 195 -9.93 -3.36 -2.62
C SER A 195 -10.13 -2.15 -3.50
N LEU A 196 -10.70 -2.38 -4.67
CA LEU A 196 -11.20 -1.35 -5.56
C LEU A 196 -12.72 -1.44 -5.55
N GLN A 197 -13.36 -0.52 -4.86
CA GLN A 197 -14.79 -0.56 -4.59
C GLN A 197 -15.56 0.48 -5.41
N ARG A 198 -16.79 0.11 -5.72
CA ARG A 198 -17.87 1.06 -5.96
C ARG A 198 -18.37 1.38 -4.56
N ASN A 199 -18.08 2.57 -4.05
CA ASN A 199 -18.56 2.96 -2.72
C ASN A 199 -20.09 3.01 -2.69
#